data_AF-A0A2T1EC91-F1
#
_entry.id   AF-A0A2T1EC91-F1
#
_cell.length_a   1.000
_cell.length_b   1.000
_cell.length_c   1.000
_cell.angle_alpha   90.00
_cell.angle_beta   90.00
_cell.angle_gamma   90.00
#
_symmetry.space_group_name_H-M   'P 1'
#
loop_
_entity.id
_entity.type
_entity.pdbx_description
1 polymer ?
#
loop_
_entity_poly.entity_id
_entity_poly.type
_entity_poly.pdbx_seq_one_letter_code
_entity_poly.pdbx_strand_id
1 'polypeptide(L)'
;MMQQFLAASTGGEMTWMAPPNASQDDPLILWLKPRSSLRWQPYTQFPSLMQPDAAADATRSQGLATMHFLKARGWRMVAPPL
;
A
#
# COMPACT_ATOMS: atom_id res chain seq x y z
N MET A 1 16.40 -17.77 21.04
CA MET A 1 16.60 -16.46 20.37
C MET A 1 15.24 -15.95 19.95
N MET A 2 14.62 -15.10 20.78
CA MET A 2 13.34 -14.46 20.47
C MET A 2 13.61 -13.07 19.90
N GLN A 3 13.41 -12.94 18.59
CA GLN A 3 13.38 -11.72 17.81
C GLN A 3 12.04 -11.84 17.05
N GLN A 4 11.09 -10.91 16.98
CA GLN A 4 11.09 -9.46 17.15
C GLN A 4 9.66 -9.05 17.54
N PHE A 5 9.51 -8.12 18.47
CA PHE A 5 8.25 -7.41 18.67
C PHE A 5 7.98 -6.55 17.43
N LEU A 6 7.20 -7.04 16.47
CA LEU A 6 6.49 -6.19 15.51
C LEU A 6 5.32 -5.55 16.26
N ALA A 7 5.66 -4.64 17.19
CA ALA A 7 4.72 -3.68 17.71
C ALA A 7 4.07 -2.99 16.51
N ALA A 8 2.75 -3.04 16.47
CA ALA A 8 1.92 -2.62 15.37
C ALA A 8 2.36 -1.26 14.80
N SER A 9 2.84 -1.27 13.55
CA SER A 9 2.96 -0.08 12.72
C SER A 9 1.55 0.45 12.45
N THR A 10 0.92 1.08 13.43
CA THR A 10 -0.44 1.64 13.38
C THR A 10 -0.44 2.95 12.58
N GLY A 11 0.22 2.95 11.43
CA GLY A 11 0.35 4.11 10.60
C GLY A 11 1.53 4.00 9.65
N GLY A 12 1.36 4.68 8.53
CA GLY A 12 2.35 4.78 7.48
C GLY A 12 1.86 5.77 6.43
N GLU A 13 2.66 5.89 5.40
CA GLU A 13 2.32 6.65 4.21
C GLU A 13 1.90 5.65 3.14
N MET A 14 0.98 6.07 2.29
CA MET A 14 0.54 5.32 1.13
C MET A 14 0.59 6.24 -0.08
N THR A 15 0.84 5.70 -1.26
CA THR A 15 0.83 6.43 -2.54
C THR A 15 0.43 5.52 -3.70
N TRP A 16 -0.09 6.09 -4.78
CA TRP A 16 -0.38 5.36 -6.02
C TRP A 16 0.81 5.53 -6.96
N MET A 17 1.50 4.45 -7.30
CA MET A 17 2.61 4.48 -8.23
C MET A 17 2.49 3.36 -9.24
N ALA A 18 3.01 3.61 -10.44
CA ALA A 18 3.17 2.59 -11.44
C ALA A 18 4.22 1.57 -10.96
N PRO A 19 4.07 0.27 -11.28
CA PRO A 19 5.15 -0.71 -11.12
C PRO A 19 6.45 -0.25 -11.80
N PRO A 20 7.64 -0.70 -11.36
CA PRO A 20 8.93 -0.27 -11.93
C PRO A 20 9.10 -0.57 -13.43
N ASN A 21 8.33 -1.52 -13.95
CA ASN A 21 8.34 -1.95 -15.35
C ASN A 21 7.00 -1.66 -16.05
N ALA A 22 6.24 -0.69 -15.55
CA ALA A 22 4.93 -0.34 -16.06
C ALA A 22 5.01 0.38 -17.41
N SER A 23 4.21 -0.08 -18.35
CA SER A 23 3.82 0.66 -19.54
C SER A 23 2.79 1.73 -19.18
N GLN A 24 2.56 2.68 -20.09
CA GLN A 24 1.67 3.82 -19.86
C GLN A 24 0.21 3.41 -19.54
N ASP A 25 -0.20 2.21 -19.96
CA ASP A 25 -1.53 1.64 -19.74
C ASP A 25 -1.62 0.72 -18.50
N ASP A 26 -0.51 0.47 -17.81
CA ASP A 26 -0.54 -0.39 -16.64
C ASP A 26 -1.27 0.28 -15.47
N PRO A 27 -2.08 -0.48 -14.71
CA PRO A 27 -2.82 0.08 -13.59
C PRO A 27 -1.87 0.57 -12.50
N LEU A 28 -2.20 1.70 -11.89
CA LEU A 28 -1.51 2.16 -10.69
C LEU A 28 -1.77 1.17 -9.55
N ILE A 29 -0.73 0.86 -8.80
CA ILE A 29 -0.83 -0.01 -7.63
C ILE A 29 -0.63 0.82 -6.35
N LEU A 30 -1.25 0.41 -5.26
CA LEU A 30 -1.04 1.04 -3.96
C LEU A 30 0.34 0.64 -3.41
N TRP A 31 1.18 1.62 -3.12
CA TRP A 31 2.44 1.43 -2.41
C TRP A 31 2.32 1.92 -0.99
N LEU A 32 2.92 1.18 -0.07
CA LEU A 32 2.92 1.41 1.36
C LEU A 32 4.34 1.68 1.85
N LYS A 33 4.46 2.64 2.75
CA LYS A 33 5.67 2.92 3.54
C LYS A 33 5.27 2.94 5.01
N PRO A 34 5.38 1.80 5.71
CA PRO A 34 5.17 1.75 7.15
C PRO A 34 6.10 2.74 7.86
N ARG A 35 5.68 3.36 8.97
CA ARG A 35 6.56 4.28 9.73
C ARG A 35 7.88 3.65 10.18
N SER A 36 7.89 2.33 10.37
CA SER A 36 9.09 1.55 10.72
C SER A 36 10.04 1.29 9.54
N SER A 37 9.68 1.69 8.32
CA SER A 37 10.43 1.46 7.09
C SER A 37 10.67 2.78 6.34
N LEU A 38 11.87 2.93 5.79
CA LEU A 38 12.18 4.05 4.88
C LEU A 38 11.84 3.73 3.42
N ARG A 39 11.47 2.48 3.11
CA ARG A 39 11.26 1.99 1.74
C ARG A 39 9.77 1.85 1.42
N TRP A 40 9.40 2.33 0.24
CA TRP A 40 8.14 2.03 -0.42
C TRP A 40 8.12 0.59 -0.90
N GLN A 41 7.03 -0.13 -0.62
CA GLN A 41 6.78 -1.48 -1.12
C GLN A 41 5.32 -1.60 -1.55
N PRO A 42 5.01 -2.43 -2.56
CA PRO A 42 3.62 -2.60 -2.97
C PRO A 42 2.80 -3.24 -1.84
N TYR A 43 1.51 -2.89 -1.76
CA TYR A 43 0.62 -3.36 -0.69
C TYR A 43 0.56 -4.90 -0.57
N THR A 44 0.81 -5.60 -1.67
CA THR A 44 0.88 -7.08 -1.76
C THR A 44 2.02 -7.69 -0.94
N GLN A 45 3.06 -6.92 -0.57
CA GLN A 45 4.11 -7.36 0.36
C GLN A 45 3.66 -7.33 1.83
N PHE A 46 2.44 -6.85 2.10
CA PHE A 46 1.87 -6.77 3.45
C PHE A 46 0.54 -7.53 3.51
N PRO A 47 0.55 -8.89 3.52
CA PRO A 47 -0.69 -9.69 3.50
C PRO A 47 -1.64 -9.39 4.67
N SER A 48 -1.10 -8.99 5.83
CA SER A 48 -1.88 -8.60 7.01
C SER A 48 -2.59 -7.25 6.89
N LEU A 49 -2.20 -6.41 5.93
CA LEU A 49 -2.79 -5.11 5.64
C LEU A 49 -3.69 -5.13 4.42
N MET A 50 -3.57 -6.16 3.58
CA MET A 50 -4.28 -6.29 2.32
C MET A 50 -5.77 -6.58 2.53
N GLN A 51 -6.61 -5.86 1.77
CA GLN A 51 -8.03 -6.16 1.60
C GLN A 51 -8.31 -6.52 0.14
N PRO A 52 -9.17 -7.50 -0.13
CA PRO A 52 -9.56 -7.87 -1.49
C PRO A 52 -10.35 -6.72 -2.13
N ASP A 53 -9.96 -6.33 -3.34
CA ASP A 53 -10.74 -5.39 -4.13
C ASP A 53 -11.99 -6.09 -4.68
N ALA A 54 -13.14 -5.39 -4.70
CA ALA A 54 -14.33 -5.90 -5.36
C ALA A 54 -14.08 -5.94 -6.87
N ALA A 55 -14.46 -7.03 -7.53
CA ALA A 55 -14.15 -7.31 -8.94
C ALA A 55 -14.64 -6.24 -9.95
N ALA A 56 -15.54 -5.33 -9.54
CA ALA A 56 -16.09 -4.29 -10.40
C ALA A 56 -15.17 -3.06 -10.58
N ASP A 57 -14.28 -2.77 -9.63
CA ASP A 57 -13.50 -1.50 -9.60
C ASP A 57 -12.01 -1.68 -9.94
N ALA A 58 -11.58 -2.91 -10.24
CA ALA A 58 -10.17 -3.26 -10.48
C ALA A 58 -9.57 -2.73 -11.80
N THR A 59 -10.32 -1.94 -12.57
CA THR A 59 -9.97 -1.64 -13.97
C THR A 59 -8.90 -0.56 -14.15
N ARG A 60 -8.55 0.22 -13.11
CA ARG A 60 -7.47 1.23 -13.19
C ARG A 60 -6.60 1.41 -11.94
N SER A 61 -7.00 0.91 -10.77
CA SER A 61 -6.23 1.10 -9.53
C SER A 61 -6.37 -0.13 -8.60
N GLN A 62 -5.24 -0.76 -8.30
CA GLN A 62 -5.20 -1.97 -7.45
C GLN A 62 -4.81 -1.65 -6.01
N GLY A 63 -5.59 -2.14 -5.05
CA GLY A 63 -5.46 -1.87 -3.63
C GLY A 63 -6.40 -0.77 -3.15
N LEU A 64 -7.50 -0.50 -3.85
CA LEU A 64 -8.46 0.54 -3.45
C LEU A 64 -9.13 0.20 -2.11
N ALA A 65 -9.56 -1.05 -1.94
CA ALA A 65 -10.12 -1.54 -0.67
C ALA A 65 -9.06 -1.45 0.46
N THR A 66 -7.81 -1.79 0.12
CA THR A 66 -6.68 -1.68 1.05
C THR A 66 -6.44 -0.21 1.46
N MET A 67 -6.48 0.73 0.52
CA MET A 67 -6.35 2.16 0.80
C MET A 67 -7.43 2.64 1.77
N HIS A 68 -8.70 2.31 1.52
CA HIS A 68 -9.81 2.67 2.42
C HIS A 68 -9.62 2.08 3.83
N PHE A 69 -9.25 0.80 3.90
CA PHE A 69 -8.99 0.10 5.16
C PHE A 69 -7.86 0.72 5.97
N LEU A 70 -6.78 1.14 5.31
CA LEU A 70 -5.62 1.78 5.94
C LEU A 70 -5.89 3.23 6.31
N LYS A 71 -6.62 3.98 5.47
CA LYS A 71 -7.06 5.35 5.76
C LYS A 71 -7.88 5.41 7.03
N ALA A 72 -8.81 4.47 7.23
CA ALA A 72 -9.60 4.34 8.45
C ALA A 72 -8.75 4.06 9.70
N ARG A 73 -7.50 3.62 9.52
CA ARG A 73 -6.52 3.32 10.58
C ARG A 73 -5.42 4.39 10.70
N GLY A 74 -5.64 5.57 10.12
CA GLY A 74 -4.74 6.71 10.25
C GLY A 74 -3.54 6.70 9.31
N TRP A 75 -3.54 5.87 8.26
CA TRP A 75 -2.55 5.99 7.19
C TRP A 75 -2.80 7.22 6.33
N ARG A 76 -1.71 7.83 5.86
CA ARG A 76 -1.75 9.08 5.10
C ARG A 76 -1.51 8.84 3.63
N MET A 77 -2.44 9.31 2.79
CA MET A 77 -2.21 9.45 1.36
C MET A 77 -1.21 10.59 1.12
N VAL A 78 -0.13 10.32 0.39
CA VAL A 78 0.86 11.34 0.00
C VAL A 78 1.03 11.34 -1.51
N ALA A 79 1.56 12.44 -2.05
CA ALA A 79 1.97 12.49 -3.45
C ALA A 79 3.07 11.43 -3.70
N PRO A 80 3.13 10.83 -4.90
CA PRO A 80 4.26 9.99 -5.29
C PRO A 80 5.58 10.74 -5.08
N PRO A 81 6.62 10.10 -4.54
CA PRO A 81 7.95 10.69 -4.54
C PRO A 81 8.37 10.98 -5.99
N LEU A 82 8.94 12.16 -6.20
CA LEU A 82 9.54 12.58 -7.47
C LEU A 82 10.76 11.73 -7.82
#